data_AF-A0A438DV67-F1
#
_entry.id   AF-A0A438DV67-F1
#
_cell.length_a   1.000
_cell.length_b   1.000
_cell.length_c   1.000
_cell.angle_alpha   90.00
_cell.angle_beta   90.00
_cell.angle_gamma   90.00
#
_symmetry.space_group_name_H-M   'P 1'
#
loop_
_entity.id
_entity.type
_entity.pdbx_description
1 polymer ?
#
loop_
_entity_poly.entity_id
_entity_poly.type
_entity_poly.pdbx_seq_one_letter_code
_entity_poly.pdbx_strand_id
1 'polypeptide(L)' 'MTKDLALLIHGSKVTRDWYLNTEEFIDAVAAELTAKLSC' A
#
# COMPACT_ATOMS: atom_id res chain seq x y z
N MET A 1 0.72 1.49 -0.77
CA MET A 1 2.02 1.44 -0.05
C MET A 1 1.81 1.87 1.39
N THR A 2 2.74 1.58 2.31
CA THR A 2 2.65 2.00 3.71
C THR A 2 3.14 3.44 3.92
N LYS A 3 2.87 4.01 5.10
CA LYS A 3 3.09 5.43 5.41
C LYS A 3 4.55 5.88 5.26
N ASP A 4 5.50 5.03 5.66
CA ASP A 4 6.93 5.26 5.54
C ASP A 4 7.35 5.47 4.08
N LEU A 5 6.87 4.62 3.16
CA LEU A 5 7.14 4.77 1.73
C LEU A 5 6.49 6.04 1.15
N ALA A 6 5.27 6.36 1.57
CA ALA A 6 4.59 7.58 1.15
C ALA A 6 5.35 8.85 1.61
N LEU A 7 5.93 8.83 2.81
CA LEU A 7 6.74 9.94 3.32
C LEU A 7 8.03 10.13 2.52
N LEU A 8 8.66 9.05 2.05
CA LEU A 8 9.85 9.15 1.19
C LEU A 8 9.54 9.83 -0.15
N ILE A 9 8.35 9.61 -0.71
CA ILE A 9 7.95 10.17 -2.01
C ILE A 9 7.40 11.59 -1.88
N HIS A 10 6.56 11.83 -0.87
CA HIS A 10 5.77 13.05 -0.78
C HIS A 10 6.17 13.99 0.37
N GLY A 11 7.10 13.57 1.23
CA GLY A 11 7.55 14.34 2.38
C GLY A 11 6.41 14.69 3.34
N SER A 12 6.44 15.89 3.90
CA SER A 12 5.44 16.38 4.85
C SER A 12 4.05 16.62 4.25
N LYS A 13 3.88 16.51 2.93
CA LYS A 13 2.59 16.68 2.25
C LYS A 13 1.74 15.40 2.22
N VAL A 14 2.22 14.30 2.80
CA VAL A 14 1.47 13.05 2.90
C VAL A 14 0.09 13.27 3.51
N THR A 15 -0.94 12.76 2.83
CA THR A 15 -2.31 12.65 3.35
C THR A 15 -2.66 11.17 3.60
N ARG A 16 -3.72 10.92 4.39
CA ARG A 16 -4.15 9.55 4.75
C ARG A 16 -4.48 8.69 3.53
N ASP A 17 -4.95 9.29 2.45
CA ASP A 17 -5.37 8.60 1.23
C ASP A 17 -4.19 8.11 0.39
N TRP A 18 -2.96 8.55 0.69
CA TRP A 18 -1.76 8.18 -0.06
C TRP A 18 -1.05 6.94 0.46
N TYR A 19 -1.51 6.39 1.58
CA TYR A 19 -0.96 5.17 2.14
C TYR A 19 -2.05 4.26 2.68
N LEU A 20 -1.70 2.99 2.85
CA LEU A 20 -2.50 1.98 3.51
C LEU A 20 -1.90 1.73 4.89
N ASN A 21 -2.75 1.37 5.85
CA ASN A 21 -2.26 0.78 7.09
C ASN A 21 -1.72 -0.63 6.82
N THR A 22 -1.16 -1.27 7.85
CA THR A 22 -0.50 -2.58 7.71
C THR A 22 -1.45 -3.67 7.17
N GLU A 23 -2.67 -3.75 7.69
CA GLU A 23 -3.65 -4.77 7.29
C GLU A 23 -4.14 -4.51 5.86
N GLU A 24 -4.54 -3.27 5.57
CA GLU A 24 -4.99 -2.86 4.23
C GLU A 24 -3.91 -3.12 3.16
N PHE A 25 -2.63 -2.89 3.50
CA PHE A 25 -1.53 -3.16 2.59
C PHE A 25 -1.33 -4.65 2.33
N ILE A 26 -1.40 -5.48 3.38
CA ILE A 26 -1.28 -6.93 3.26
C ILE A 26 -2.43 -7.49 2.42
N ASP A 27 -3.66 -7.03 2.65
CA ASP A 27 -4.84 -7.44 1.89
C ASP A 27 -4.71 -7.10 0.41
N ALA A 28 -4.25 -5.88 0.10
CA ALA A 28 -4.03 -5.46 -1.29
C ALA A 28 -2.95 -6.29 -2.00
N VAL A 29 -1.86 -6.64 -1.29
CA VAL A 29 -0.80 -7.50 -1.84
C VAL A 29 -1.30 -8.92 -2.06
N ALA A 30 -2.05 -9.48 -1.11
CA ALA A 30 -2.63 -10.82 -1.22
C ALA A 30 -3.60 -10.91 -2.41
N ALA A 31 -4.50 -9.94 -2.56
CA ALA A 31 -5.45 -9.88 -3.67
C ALA A 31 -4.75 -9.85 -5.03
N GLU A 32 -3.73 -9.00 -5.18
CA GLU A 32 -2.96 -8.88 -6.42
C GLU A 32 -2.13 -10.16 -6.70
N LEU A 33 -1.57 -10.78 -5.66
CA LEU A 33 -0.85 -12.04 -5.79
C LEU A 33 -1.79 -13.17 -6.25
N THR A 34 -2.96 -13.31 -5.62
CA THR A 34 -3.97 -14.31 -6.02
C THR A 34 -4.40 -14.10 -7.46
N ALA A 35 -4.70 -12.87 -7.87
CA ALA A 35 -5.10 -12.55 -9.24
C ALA A 35 -4.04 -12.96 -10.29
N LYS A 36 -2.75 -12.83 -9.95
CA LYS A 36 -1.64 -13.24 -10.82
C LYS A 36 -1.41 -14.75 -10.84
N LEU A 37 -1.66 -15.43 -9.72
CA LEU A 37 -1.42 -16.87 -9.59
C LEU A 37 -2.61 -17.73 -10.03
N SER A 38 -3.82 -17.18 -10.14
CA SER A 38 -5.01 -17.89 -10.59
C SER A 38 -5.07 -18.14 -12.11
N CYS A 39 -3.91 -18.42 -12.73
CA CYS A 39 -3.82 -18.95 -14.09
C CYS A 39 -4.24 -20.42 -14.15
#